data_AF-A0A9L0RFX5-F1
#
_entry.id   AF-A0A9L0RFX5-F1
#
_cell.length_a   1.000
_cell.length_b   1.000
_cell.length_c   1.000
_cell.angle_alpha   90.00
_cell.angle_beta   90.00
_cell.angle_gamma   90.00
#
_symmetry.space_group_name_H-M   'P 1'
#
loop_
_entity.id
_entity.type
_entity.pdbx_description
1 polymer ?
#
loop_
_entity_poly.entity_id
_entity_poly.type
_entity_poly.pdbx_seq_one_letter_code
_entity_poly.pdbx_strand_id
1 'polypeptide(L)'
;MEPKEATGKETVVTKRKNLPFLRPRLYMLERRKTDTVVESSVSGDHSGALRRSQSDRTEYNQKLQEKMTPQAGGSVAETPTQEEEHQMQRMMAKRSKIIKELIQTERDYLNDLELCVREVVQPLRSKQIDRLDVDSLFSNIESVHQISAKLLSLLEEATADVEPAMQVI
;
A
#
# COMPACT_ATOMS: atom_id res chain seq x y z
N MET A 1 -19.99 34.43 65.91
CA MET A 1 -20.55 33.31 65.15
C MET A 1 -20.12 33.54 63.71
N GLU A 2 -19.12 32.81 63.24
CA GLU A 2 -18.83 32.53 61.81
C GLU A 2 -19.47 31.15 61.53
N PRO A 3 -19.91 30.81 60.30
CA PRO A 3 -19.03 30.48 59.15
C PRO A 3 -19.57 30.98 57.78
N LYS A 4 -18.80 31.28 56.73
CA LYS A 4 -17.71 30.61 55.99
C LYS A 4 -18.18 29.62 54.89
N GLU A 5 -17.89 30.04 53.65
CA GLU A 5 -17.62 29.30 52.38
C GLU A 5 -18.53 28.14 51.93
N ALA A 6 -19.15 28.31 50.75
CA ALA A 6 -19.70 27.21 49.95
C ALA A 6 -18.82 26.98 48.71
N THR A 7 -17.90 26.02 48.83
CA THR A 7 -17.10 25.47 47.74
C THR A 7 -17.96 24.46 46.96
N GLY A 8 -18.36 24.82 45.74
CA GLY A 8 -19.00 23.89 44.79
C GLY A 8 -17.97 22.89 44.27
N LYS A 9 -18.06 21.63 44.70
CA LYS A 9 -17.26 20.52 44.20
C LYS A 9 -17.91 19.97 42.92
N GLU A 10 -17.39 20.34 41.75
CA GLU A 10 -17.67 19.58 40.52
C GLU A 10 -16.87 18.28 40.52
N THR A 11 -17.60 17.18 40.63
CA THR A 11 -17.11 15.82 40.44
C THR A 11 -16.88 15.55 38.96
N VAL A 12 -15.71 15.88 38.44
CA VAL A 12 -15.27 15.37 37.13
C VAL A 12 -14.83 13.91 37.32
N VAL A 13 -15.76 13.01 37.01
CA VAL A 13 -15.50 11.58 36.83
C VAL A 13 -14.57 11.41 35.62
N THR A 14 -13.28 11.34 35.87
CA THR A 14 -12.27 10.97 34.88
C THR A 14 -12.48 9.51 34.49
N LYS A 15 -13.32 9.25 33.48
CA LYS A 15 -13.33 7.96 32.78
C LYS A 15 -11.98 7.79 32.09
N ARG A 16 -11.04 7.14 32.79
CA ARG A 16 -9.82 6.60 32.20
C ARG A 16 -10.24 5.57 31.16
N LYS A 17 -10.24 6.00 29.90
CA LYS A 17 -10.38 5.12 28.75
C LYS A 17 -9.06 4.36 28.68
N ASN A 18 -9.11 3.06 28.98
CA ASN A 18 -7.97 2.17 28.81
C ASN A 18 -7.56 2.24 27.34
N LEU A 19 -6.50 2.99 27.03
CA LEU A 19 -5.91 3.01 25.70
C LEU A 19 -5.07 1.73 25.61
N PRO A 20 -5.46 0.74 24.79
CA PRO A 20 -4.55 -0.37 24.53
C PRO A 20 -3.36 0.23 23.76
N PHE A 21 -2.21 0.23 24.42
CA PHE A 21 -0.92 0.53 23.82
C PHE A 21 -0.82 -0.20 22.48
N LEU A 22 -0.77 0.56 21.39
CA LEU A 22 -0.44 0.05 20.07
C LEU A 22 1.01 -0.45 20.13
N ARG A 23 1.19 -1.76 20.31
CA ARG A 23 2.48 -2.41 20.12
C ARG A 23 2.88 -2.24 18.65
N PRO A 24 4.07 -1.71 18.33
CA PRO A 24 4.61 -1.82 16.99
C PRO A 24 4.90 -3.30 16.72
N ARG A 25 4.11 -3.93 15.86
CA ARG A 25 4.41 -5.27 15.37
C ARG A 25 5.60 -5.16 14.43
N LEU A 26 6.81 -5.33 14.96
CA LEU A 26 8.01 -5.56 14.16
C LEU A 26 7.77 -6.80 13.30
N TYR A 27 7.51 -6.58 12.02
CA TYR A 27 7.49 -7.62 11.00
C TYR A 27 8.94 -8.01 10.71
N MET A 28 9.53 -8.85 11.56
CA MET A 28 10.69 -9.62 11.12
C MET A 28 10.22 -10.56 10.01
N LEU A 29 10.86 -10.44 8.85
CA LEU A 29 10.72 -11.28 7.66
C LEU A 29 10.64 -12.77 8.02
N GLU A 30 9.46 -13.34 7.87
CA GLU A 30 9.30 -14.79 7.76
C GLU A 30 9.73 -15.16 6.34
N ARG A 31 11.05 -15.36 6.16
CA ARG A 31 11.61 -15.88 4.90
C ARG A 31 10.96 -17.23 4.65
N ARG A 32 10.26 -17.34 3.52
CA ARG A 32 9.72 -18.60 3.02
C ARG A 32 10.85 -19.63 2.98
N LYS A 33 10.62 -20.80 3.58
CA LYS A 33 11.47 -21.99 3.38
C LYS A 33 11.38 -22.39 1.91
N THR A 34 12.30 -21.91 1.09
CA THR A 34 12.68 -22.54 -0.18
C THR A 34 14.12 -23.00 -0.01
N ASP A 35 14.27 -24.17 0.59
CA ASP A 35 15.52 -24.94 0.48
C ASP A 35 15.15 -26.26 -0.19
N THR A 36 15.71 -26.47 -1.38
CA THR A 36 15.51 -27.68 -2.17
C THR A 36 16.66 -28.61 -1.80
N VAL A 37 16.45 -29.48 -0.82
CA VAL A 37 17.37 -30.59 -0.56
C VAL A 37 17.04 -31.71 -1.56
N VAL A 38 17.99 -31.97 -2.46
CA VAL A 38 18.02 -33.18 -3.29
C VAL A 38 18.55 -34.30 -2.40
N GLU A 39 17.70 -35.25 -2.02
CA GLU A 39 18.09 -36.42 -1.23
C GLU A 39 18.27 -37.64 -2.14
N SER A 40 19.45 -38.27 -2.00
CA SER A 40 19.93 -39.40 -2.79
C SER A 40 19.09 -40.66 -2.62
N SER A 41 18.94 -41.37 -3.73
CA SER A 41 18.34 -42.70 -3.87
C SER A 41 18.91 -43.76 -2.92
N VAL A 42 18.03 -44.45 -2.18
CA VAL A 42 18.27 -45.81 -1.69
C VAL A 42 17.01 -46.68 -1.88
N SER A 43 17.25 -47.86 -2.43
CA SER A 43 16.33 -48.95 -2.75
C SER A 43 15.53 -49.50 -1.57
N GLY A 44 14.32 -49.99 -1.83
CA GLY A 44 13.54 -50.81 -0.90
C GLY A 44 12.25 -51.35 -1.51
N ASP A 45 12.31 -52.56 -2.06
CA ASP A 45 11.15 -53.39 -2.43
C ASP A 45 10.30 -53.70 -1.20
N HIS A 46 9.00 -53.34 -1.21
CA HIS A 46 7.98 -54.03 -0.40
C HIS A 46 6.62 -54.03 -1.10
N SER A 47 6.23 -55.22 -1.54
CA SER A 47 4.91 -55.62 -2.02
C SER A 47 3.81 -55.27 -1.02
N GLY A 48 2.85 -54.44 -1.44
CA GLY A 48 1.60 -54.16 -0.72
C GLY A 48 0.43 -54.21 -1.69
N ALA A 49 -0.49 -55.15 -1.47
CA ALA A 49 -1.61 -55.46 -2.35
C ALA A 49 -2.50 -54.24 -2.67
N LEU A 50 -2.56 -53.88 -3.96
CA LEU A 50 -3.48 -52.88 -4.51
C LEU A 50 -4.94 -53.33 -4.30
N ARG A 51 -5.61 -52.76 -3.29
CA ARG A 51 -7.06 -52.61 -3.35
C ARG A 51 -7.38 -51.58 -4.43
N ARG A 52 -7.64 -52.06 -5.65
CA ARG A 52 -8.22 -51.26 -6.74
C ARG A 52 -9.57 -50.69 -6.30
N SER A 53 -9.58 -49.41 -5.94
CA SER A 53 -10.78 -48.56 -6.05
C SER A 53 -11.14 -48.53 -7.54
N GLN A 54 -12.14 -49.33 -7.95
CA GLN A 54 -12.60 -49.38 -9.34
C GLN A 54 -13.49 -48.19 -9.73
N SER A 55 -13.80 -47.30 -8.80
CA SER A 55 -14.65 -46.13 -9.02
C SER A 55 -13.99 -45.05 -9.88
N ASP A 56 -12.65 -44.98 -9.94
CA ASP A 56 -11.96 -43.89 -10.65
C ASP A 56 -11.74 -44.18 -12.14
N ARG A 57 -11.86 -45.45 -12.57
CA ARG A 57 -11.54 -45.83 -13.94
C ARG A 57 -12.56 -45.27 -14.94
N THR A 58 -13.83 -45.23 -14.58
CA THR A 58 -14.91 -44.73 -15.45
C THR A 58 -14.91 -43.21 -15.49
N GLU A 59 -14.71 -42.56 -14.35
CA GLU A 59 -14.72 -41.10 -14.24
C GLU A 59 -13.51 -40.50 -14.96
N TYR A 60 -12.33 -41.10 -14.80
CA TYR A 60 -11.13 -40.67 -15.52
C TYR A 60 -11.27 -40.86 -17.04
N ASN A 61 -11.83 -42.00 -17.50
CA ASN A 61 -12.05 -42.23 -18.93
C ASN A 61 -13.09 -41.27 -19.51
N GLN A 62 -14.18 -40.99 -18.80
CA GLN A 62 -15.21 -40.03 -19.22
C GLN A 62 -14.63 -38.61 -19.33
N LYS A 63 -13.87 -38.18 -18.32
CA LYS A 63 -13.15 -36.90 -18.33
C LYS A 63 -12.11 -36.83 -19.45
N LEU A 64 -11.45 -37.95 -19.76
CA LEU A 64 -10.48 -38.02 -20.86
C LEU A 64 -11.15 -37.92 -22.24
N GLN A 65 -12.34 -38.52 -22.37
CA GLN A 65 -13.13 -38.47 -23.60
C GLN A 65 -13.68 -37.07 -23.85
N GLU A 66 -14.16 -36.39 -22.79
CA GLU A 66 -14.63 -35.01 -22.85
C GLU A 66 -13.51 -34.06 -23.33
N LYS A 67 -12.29 -34.23 -22.82
CA LYS A 67 -11.15 -33.37 -23.19
C LYS A 67 -10.41 -33.76 -24.49
N MET A 68 -10.79 -34.87 -25.12
CA MET A 68 -10.26 -35.32 -26.42
C MET A 68 -11.31 -35.19 -27.54
N THR A 69 -12.55 -34.82 -27.23
CA THR A 69 -13.56 -34.52 -28.24
C THR A 69 -13.22 -33.16 -28.85
N PRO A 70 -12.79 -33.07 -30.12
CA PRO A 70 -12.49 -31.79 -30.72
C PRO A 70 -13.82 -31.06 -30.88
N GLN A 71 -14.04 -29.98 -30.12
CA GLN A 71 -14.93 -28.93 -30.60
C GLN A 71 -14.28 -28.35 -31.86
N ALA A 72 -14.64 -28.93 -33.00
CA ALA A 72 -14.39 -28.36 -34.31
C ALA A 72 -15.25 -27.09 -34.41
N GLY A 73 -14.68 -25.94 -34.07
CA GLY A 73 -15.43 -24.69 -34.06
C GLY A 73 -14.64 -23.45 -33.68
N GLY A 74 -13.52 -23.18 -34.38
CA GLY A 74 -13.03 -21.81 -34.61
C GLY A 74 -12.18 -21.17 -33.50
N SER A 75 -10.97 -20.75 -33.90
CA SER A 75 -10.20 -19.61 -33.38
C SER A 75 -10.88 -18.81 -32.27
N VAL A 76 -10.58 -19.12 -31.01
CA VAL A 76 -10.93 -18.26 -29.88
C VAL A 76 -9.64 -17.61 -29.39
N ALA A 77 -9.50 -16.33 -29.73
CA ALA A 77 -8.65 -15.41 -29.00
C ALA A 77 -8.87 -15.65 -27.50
N GLU A 78 -7.80 -15.85 -26.74
CA GLU A 78 -7.85 -16.04 -25.29
C GLU A 78 -8.60 -14.88 -24.64
N THR A 79 -9.90 -15.05 -24.42
CA THR A 79 -10.71 -14.11 -23.66
C THR A 79 -10.34 -14.30 -22.19
N PRO A 80 -9.93 -13.25 -21.48
CA PRO A 80 -9.58 -13.36 -20.07
C PRO A 80 -10.77 -13.93 -19.30
N THR A 81 -10.50 -14.81 -18.35
CA THR A 81 -11.56 -15.34 -17.48
C THR A 81 -12.16 -14.19 -16.67
N GLN A 82 -13.47 -14.26 -16.38
CA GLN A 82 -14.18 -13.21 -15.64
C GLN A 82 -13.48 -12.87 -14.30
N GLU A 83 -12.83 -13.85 -13.67
CA GLU A 83 -12.03 -13.64 -12.46
C GLU A 83 -10.75 -12.82 -12.69
N GLU A 84 -10.08 -12.98 -13.83
CA GLU A 84 -8.89 -12.21 -14.21
C GLU A 84 -9.25 -10.75 -14.52
N GLU A 85 -10.36 -10.51 -15.22
CA GLU A 85 -10.86 -9.15 -15.47
C GLU A 85 -11.19 -8.42 -14.16
N HIS A 86 -11.86 -9.10 -13.23
CA HIS A 86 -12.15 -8.54 -11.91
C HIS A 86 -10.90 -8.28 -11.08
N GLN A 87 -9.87 -9.14 -11.17
CA GLN A 87 -8.58 -8.90 -10.53
C GLN A 87 -7.87 -7.68 -11.12
N MET A 88 -7.83 -7.56 -12.44
CA MET A 88 -7.24 -6.43 -13.15
C MET A 88 -7.93 -5.12 -12.79
N GLN A 89 -9.27 -5.08 -12.77
CA GLN A 89 -10.03 -3.91 -12.33
C GLN A 89 -9.69 -3.47 -10.89
N ARG A 90 -9.57 -4.42 -9.96
CA ARG A 90 -9.17 -4.10 -8.57
C ARG A 90 -7.75 -3.52 -8.50
N MET A 91 -6.81 -4.07 -9.27
CA MET A 91 -5.44 -3.55 -9.35
C MET A 91 -5.42 -2.14 -9.93
N MET A 92 -6.17 -1.87 -11.01
CA MET A 92 -6.24 -0.54 -11.62
C MET A 92 -6.90 0.49 -10.71
N ALA A 93 -7.96 0.11 -9.98
CA ALA A 93 -8.57 0.97 -8.97
C ALA A 93 -7.59 1.30 -7.83
N LYS A 94 -6.78 0.34 -7.40
CA LYS A 94 -5.73 0.57 -6.39
C LYS A 94 -4.64 1.51 -6.93
N ARG A 95 -4.17 1.29 -8.16
CA ARG A 95 -3.18 2.14 -8.81
C ARG A 95 -3.66 3.58 -8.92
N SER A 96 -4.90 3.80 -9.37
CA SER A 96 -5.51 5.14 -9.42
C SER A 96 -5.55 5.83 -8.05
N LYS A 97 -5.85 5.10 -6.97
CA LYS A 97 -5.84 5.67 -5.61
C LYS A 97 -4.44 6.09 -5.16
N ILE A 98 -3.44 5.25 -5.40
CA ILE A 98 -2.05 5.55 -5.04
C ILE A 98 -1.56 6.81 -5.78
N ILE A 99 -1.89 6.93 -7.05
CA ILE A 99 -1.46 8.08 -7.87
C ILE A 99 -2.12 9.36 -7.41
N LYS A 100 -3.42 9.31 -7.09
CA LYS A 100 -4.13 10.44 -6.48
C LYS A 100 -3.54 10.83 -5.13
N GLU A 101 -3.22 9.84 -4.29
CA GLU A 101 -2.57 10.07 -3.00
C GLU A 101 -1.22 10.74 -3.18
N LEU A 102 -0.36 10.23 -4.07
CA LEU A 102 0.96 10.80 -4.37
C LEU A 102 0.86 12.28 -4.76
N ILE A 103 0.00 12.61 -5.72
CA ILE A 103 -0.21 14.00 -6.18
C ILE A 103 -0.73 14.86 -5.03
N GLN A 104 -1.71 14.37 -4.28
CA GLN A 104 -2.28 15.13 -3.17
C GLN A 104 -1.24 15.39 -2.09
N THR A 105 -0.45 14.39 -1.72
CA THR A 105 0.62 14.55 -0.72
C THR A 105 1.71 15.51 -1.19
N GLU A 106 2.02 15.55 -2.49
CA GLU A 106 2.97 16.54 -3.02
C GLU A 106 2.37 17.96 -3.00
N ARG A 107 1.08 18.13 -3.30
CA ARG A 107 0.38 19.41 -3.14
C ARG A 107 0.42 19.88 -1.69
N ASP A 108 0.13 18.98 -0.75
CA ASP A 108 0.13 19.30 0.68
C ASP A 108 1.53 19.70 1.14
N TYR A 109 2.57 18.98 0.70
CA TYR A 109 3.96 19.32 0.99
C TYR A 109 4.36 20.69 0.42
N LEU A 110 3.95 21.01 -0.81
CA LEU A 110 4.19 22.34 -1.40
C LEU A 110 3.54 23.45 -0.57
N ASN A 111 2.29 23.26 -0.13
CA ASN A 111 1.57 24.22 0.70
C ASN A 111 2.29 24.43 2.04
N ASP A 112 2.78 23.36 2.66
CA ASP A 112 3.55 23.44 3.90
C ASP A 112 4.86 24.21 3.71
N LEU A 113 5.57 23.97 2.60
CA LEU A 113 6.77 24.71 2.25
C LEU A 113 6.48 26.20 2.02
N GLU A 114 5.42 26.52 1.29
CA GLU A 114 5.00 27.91 1.07
C GLU A 114 4.66 28.60 2.41
N LEU A 115 3.93 27.90 3.29
CA LEU A 115 3.59 28.40 4.61
C LEU A 115 4.85 28.66 5.45
N CYS A 116 5.82 27.75 5.43
CA CYS A 116 7.09 27.92 6.12
C CYS A 116 7.84 29.14 5.60
N VAL A 117 7.92 29.31 4.27
CA VAL A 117 8.60 30.46 3.67
C VAL A 117 7.90 31.77 4.02
N ARG A 118 6.58 31.83 3.84
CA ARG A 118 5.79 33.06 4.01
C ARG A 118 5.63 33.48 5.47
N GLU A 119 5.34 32.53 6.36
CA GLU A 119 4.98 32.85 7.75
C GLU A 119 6.16 32.74 8.72
N VAL A 120 7.26 32.10 8.32
CA VAL A 120 8.43 31.89 9.19
C VAL A 120 9.70 32.51 8.60
N VAL A 121 10.14 32.06 7.42
CA VAL A 121 11.44 32.48 6.84
C VAL A 121 11.46 33.98 6.54
N GLN A 122 10.47 34.47 5.79
CA GLN A 122 10.41 35.89 5.41
C GLN A 122 10.27 36.82 6.63
N PRO A 123 9.40 36.54 7.63
CA PRO A 123 9.33 37.35 8.84
C PRO A 123 10.62 37.33 9.66
N LEU A 124 11.31 36.20 9.78
CA LEU A 124 12.57 36.12 10.51
C LEU A 124 13.69 36.91 9.81
N ARG A 125 13.81 36.81 8.49
CA ARG A 125 14.74 37.63 7.69
C ARG A 125 14.43 39.12 7.86
N SER A 126 13.15 39.49 7.83
CA SER A 126 12.69 40.88 7.96
C SER A 126 12.97 41.47 9.34
N LYS A 127 12.81 40.67 10.41
CA LYS A 127 13.02 41.11 11.80
C LYS A 127 14.49 41.26 12.19
N GLN A 128 15.42 40.66 11.44
CA GLN A 128 16.87 40.71 11.68
C GLN A 128 17.22 40.46 13.16
N ILE A 129 16.87 39.27 13.67
CA ILE A 129 17.12 38.91 15.06
C ILE A 129 18.63 38.75 15.30
N ASP A 130 19.17 39.44 16.31
CA ASP A 130 20.58 39.37 16.66
C ASP A 130 21.06 37.93 16.84
N ARG A 131 22.19 37.60 16.20
CA ARG A 131 22.85 36.28 16.22
C ARG A 131 22.04 35.12 15.60
N LEU A 132 20.91 35.40 14.94
CA LEU A 132 20.19 34.39 14.18
C LEU A 132 20.58 34.46 12.70
N ASP A 133 21.25 33.42 12.22
CA ASP A 133 21.47 33.21 10.79
C ASP A 133 20.28 32.41 10.21
N VAL A 134 19.35 33.12 9.57
CA VAL A 134 18.14 32.53 8.99
C VAL A 134 18.47 31.69 7.77
N ASP A 135 19.45 32.10 6.96
CA ASP A 135 19.80 31.41 5.72
C ASP A 135 20.53 30.10 6.01
N SER A 136 21.37 30.04 7.05
CA SER A 136 21.92 28.75 7.50
C SER A 136 20.86 27.85 8.15
N LEU A 137 19.85 28.41 8.82
CA LEU A 137 18.83 27.62 9.52
C LEU A 137 17.84 26.95 8.54
N PHE A 138 17.40 27.71 7.54
CA PHE A 138 16.42 27.22 6.55
C PHE A 138 17.08 26.76 5.25
N SER A 139 18.38 26.98 5.08
CA SER A 139 19.18 26.49 3.96
C SER A 139 18.51 26.84 2.61
N ASN A 140 18.35 25.84 1.75
CA ASN A 140 17.80 25.95 0.41
C ASN A 140 16.28 25.71 0.35
N ILE A 141 15.51 25.99 1.41
CA ILE A 141 14.06 25.74 1.45
C ILE A 141 13.29 26.35 0.26
N GLU A 142 13.69 27.53 -0.20
CA GLU A 142 13.07 28.19 -1.36
C GLU A 142 13.35 27.44 -2.66
N SER A 143 14.55 26.88 -2.82
CA SER A 143 14.88 26.01 -3.96
C SER A 143 14.13 24.68 -3.89
N VAL A 144 13.97 24.11 -2.69
CA VAL A 144 13.17 22.89 -2.50
C VAL A 144 11.72 23.14 -2.90
N HIS A 145 11.12 24.25 -2.47
CA HIS A 145 9.78 24.66 -2.88
C HIS A 145 9.65 24.77 -4.42
N GLN A 146 10.62 25.40 -5.10
CA GLN A 146 10.61 25.51 -6.57
C GLN A 146 10.71 24.14 -7.26
N ILE A 147 11.55 23.24 -6.75
CA ILE A 147 11.71 21.89 -7.31
C ILE A 147 10.44 21.07 -7.08
N SER A 148 9.85 21.13 -5.89
CA SER A 148 8.57 20.47 -5.58
C SER A 148 7.43 21.00 -6.45
N ALA A 149 7.35 22.31 -6.70
CA ALA A 149 6.35 22.88 -7.61
C ALA A 149 6.48 22.31 -9.03
N LYS A 150 7.73 22.16 -9.50
CA LYS A 150 8.01 21.56 -10.81
C LYS A 150 7.67 20.08 -10.82
N LEU A 151 8.03 19.33 -9.78
CA LEU A 151 7.69 17.92 -9.65
C LEU A 151 6.18 17.72 -9.70
N LEU A 152 5.43 18.48 -8.90
CA LEU A 152 3.98 18.45 -8.90
C LEU A 152 3.38 18.73 -10.29
N SER A 153 3.86 19.77 -10.97
CA SER A 153 3.41 20.08 -12.33
C SER A 153 3.65 18.91 -13.30
N LEU A 154 4.81 18.24 -13.22
CA LEU A 154 5.12 17.09 -14.06
C LEU A 154 4.28 15.86 -13.71
N LEU A 155 3.98 15.65 -12.42
CA LEU A 155 3.09 14.58 -11.97
C LEU A 155 1.65 14.80 -12.46
N GLU A 156 1.15 16.03 -12.40
CA GLU A 156 -0.18 16.39 -12.91
C GLU A 156 -0.25 16.21 -14.42
N GLU A 157 0.75 16.68 -15.17
CA GLU A 157 0.82 16.51 -16.62
C GLU A 157 0.87 15.02 -17.02
N ALA A 158 1.70 14.22 -16.35
CA ALA A 158 1.82 12.79 -16.63
C ALA A 158 0.53 11.99 -16.31
N THR A 159 -0.39 12.57 -15.54
CA THR A 159 -1.60 11.88 -15.06
C THR A 159 -2.92 12.47 -15.57
N ALA A 160 -2.89 13.62 -16.24
CA ALA A 160 -4.07 14.34 -16.72
C ALA A 160 -4.89 13.58 -17.78
N ASP A 161 -4.24 12.76 -18.64
CA ASP A 161 -4.87 12.18 -19.83
C ASP A 161 -4.73 10.65 -19.95
N VAL A 162 -4.45 9.95 -18.85
CA VAL A 162 -4.01 8.56 -18.93
C VAL A 162 -4.87 7.66 -18.05
N GLU A 163 -5.53 6.66 -18.66
CA GLU A 163 -6.12 5.56 -17.90
C GLU A 163 -5.06 4.97 -16.96
N PRO A 164 -5.40 4.58 -15.71
CA PRO A 164 -4.42 4.11 -14.73
C PRO A 164 -3.51 2.99 -15.24
N ALA A 165 -3.95 2.23 -16.25
CA ALA A 165 -3.17 1.19 -16.91
C ALA A 165 -1.93 1.73 -17.64
N MET A 166 -2.02 2.92 -18.25
CA MET A 166 -1.01 3.51 -19.13
C MET A 166 -0.06 4.50 -18.41
N GLN A 167 -0.34 4.86 -17.15
CA GLN A 167 0.46 5.84 -16.40
C GLN A 167 1.83 5.27 -16.01
N VAL A 168 2.90 5.52 -16.78
CA VAL A 168 4.26 5.15 -16.38
C VAL A 168 4.76 6.17 -15.36
N ILE A 169 4.68 5.80 -14.08
CA ILE A 169 5.14 6.58 -12.92
C ILE A 169 6.09 5.70 -12.13
#